data_AF-A0A7W7T980-F1
#
_entry.id   AF-A0A7W7T980-F1
#
_cell.length_a   1.000
_cell.length_b   1.000
_cell.length_c   1.000
_cell.angle_alpha   90.00
_cell.angle_beta   90.00
_cell.angle_gamma   90.00
#
_symmetry.space_group_name_H-M   'P 1'
#
loop_
_entity.id
_entity.type
_entity.pdbx_description
1 polymer ?
#
loop_
_entity_poly.entity_id
_entity_poly.type
_entity_poly.pdbx_seq_one_letter_code
_entity_poly.pdbx_strand_id
1 'polypeptide(L)'
;MSFKEELLAELEDCLRGYGAVPVHHPGSLARFIDYVRRLPEDDPRLRGLAGVDQGSGSFWNNPAVWWEQVPRFDSMVTGCSELLDNMLDEAIADEIDVLEMEIREMPG
;
A
#
# COMPACT_ATOMS: atom_id res chain seq x y z
N MET A 1 0.62 12.60 12.62
CA MET A 1 -0.23 11.57 12.04
C MET A 1 0.66 10.36 11.83
N SER A 2 0.24 9.16 12.21
CA SER A 2 1.01 7.95 11.93
C SER A 2 0.78 7.50 10.49
N PHE A 3 1.72 6.76 9.91
CA PHE A 3 1.55 6.18 8.58
C PHE A 3 0.26 5.34 8.48
N LYS A 4 -0.08 4.62 9.56
CA LYS A 4 -1.32 3.83 9.61
C LYS A 4 -2.56 4.74 9.57
N GLU A 5 -2.56 5.87 10.27
CA GLU A 5 -3.66 6.84 10.21
C GLU A 5 -3.83 7.39 8.78
N GLU A 6 -2.74 7.72 8.10
CA GLU A 6 -2.74 8.20 6.71
C GLU A 6 -3.23 7.12 5.73
N LEU A 7 -2.74 5.89 5.86
CA LEU A 7 -3.19 4.75 5.07
C LEU A 7 -4.69 4.49 5.26
N LEU A 8 -5.18 4.53 6.50
CA LEU A 8 -6.59 4.36 6.78
C LEU A 8 -7.43 5.48 6.18
N ALA A 9 -6.98 6.73 6.26
CA ALA A 9 -7.68 7.86 5.67
C ALA A 9 -7.82 7.70 4.14
N GLU A 10 -6.74 7.34 3.45
CA GLU A 10 -6.76 7.16 2.00
C GLU A 10 -7.65 5.97 1.57
N LEU A 11 -7.57 4.83 2.28
CA LEU A 11 -8.43 3.68 2.00
C LEU A 11 -9.91 4.01 2.27
N GLU A 12 -10.21 4.78 3.31
CA GLU A 12 -11.57 5.26 3.59
C GLU A 12 -12.09 6.21 2.50
N ASP A 13 -11.25 7.09 1.98
CA ASP A 13 -11.63 7.98 0.91
C ASP A 13 -11.84 7.23 -0.40
N CYS A 14 -11.02 6.21 -0.70
CA CYS A 14 -11.27 5.28 -1.80
C CYS A 14 -12.62 4.57 -1.63
N LEU A 15 -12.94 4.09 -0.42
CA LEU A 15 -14.23 3.45 -0.12
C LEU A 15 -15.43 4.40 -0.31
N ARG A 16 -15.26 5.69 0.00
CA ARG A 16 -16.28 6.73 -0.19
C ARG A 16 -16.39 7.21 -1.65
N GLY A 17 -15.43 6.84 -2.51
CA GLY A 17 -15.36 7.29 -3.91
C GLY A 17 -14.69 8.65 -4.10
N TYR A 18 -13.95 9.15 -3.10
CA TYR A 18 -13.18 10.40 -3.16
C TYR A 18 -11.67 10.20 -3.22
N GLY A 19 -11.17 8.98 -2.95
CA GLY A 19 -9.75 8.66 -2.92
C GLY A 19 -9.12 8.48 -4.30
N ALA A 20 -7.84 8.11 -4.31
CA ALA A 20 -7.01 8.05 -5.51
C ALA A 20 -7.55 7.13 -6.62
N VAL A 21 -8.29 6.08 -6.27
CA VAL A 21 -8.74 5.05 -7.21
C VAL A 21 -10.19 4.61 -7.00
N PRO A 22 -10.91 4.24 -8.08
CA PRO A 22 -12.25 3.67 -7.96
C PRO A 22 -12.17 2.23 -7.43
N VAL A 23 -13.09 1.87 -6.52
CA VAL A 23 -13.12 0.55 -5.87
C VAL A 23 -14.21 -0.31 -6.46
N HIS A 24 -13.88 -1.50 -6.96
CA HIS A 24 -14.86 -2.39 -7.59
C HIS A 24 -15.62 -3.24 -6.56
N HIS A 25 -14.98 -3.55 -5.43
CA HIS A 25 -15.51 -4.41 -4.37
C HIS A 25 -15.49 -3.67 -3.01
N PRO A 26 -16.38 -2.69 -2.77
CA PRO A 26 -16.33 -1.84 -1.58
C PRO A 26 -16.47 -2.63 -0.27
N GLY A 27 -17.25 -3.72 -0.26
CA GLY A 27 -17.36 -4.60 0.91
C GLY A 27 -16.06 -5.32 1.26
N SER A 28 -15.20 -5.61 0.27
CA SER A 28 -13.88 -6.19 0.50
C SER A 28 -12.92 -5.15 1.06
N LEU A 29 -12.87 -3.96 0.46
CA LEU A 29 -12.07 -2.86 0.97
C LEU A 29 -12.45 -2.49 2.42
N ALA A 30 -13.74 -2.46 2.75
CA ALA A 30 -14.20 -2.23 4.12
C ALA A 30 -13.63 -3.28 5.11
N ARG A 31 -13.57 -4.57 4.72
CA ARG A 31 -12.95 -5.61 5.55
C ARG A 31 -11.45 -5.40 5.71
N PHE A 32 -10.77 -4.95 4.66
CA PHE A 32 -9.34 -4.64 4.73
C PHE A 32 -9.06 -3.45 5.65
N ILE A 33 -9.85 -2.38 5.56
CA ILE A 33 -9.78 -1.24 6.47
C ILE A 33 -9.95 -1.70 7.93
N ASP A 34 -10.97 -2.51 8.20
CA ASP A 34 -11.18 -3.05 9.56
C ASP A 34 -10.06 -3.97 10.02
N TYR A 35 -9.43 -4.71 9.11
CA TYR A 35 -8.22 -5.49 9.39
C TYR A 35 -7.05 -4.57 9.78
N VAL A 36 -6.72 -3.57 8.97
CA VAL A 36 -5.62 -2.62 9.22
C VAL A 36 -5.84 -1.87 10.54
N ARG A 37 -7.07 -1.43 10.84
CA ARG A 37 -7.41 -0.77 12.12
C ARG A 37 -7.03 -1.60 13.35
N ARG A 38 -7.18 -2.93 13.27
CA ARG A 38 -6.90 -3.87 14.38
C ARG A 38 -5.43 -4.20 14.52
N LEU A 39 -4.60 -3.93 13.51
CA LEU A 39 -3.16 -4.13 13.62
C LEU A 39 -2.56 -3.14 14.63
N PRO A 40 -1.54 -3.54 15.40
CA PRO A 40 -0.85 -2.61 16.27
C PRO A 40 -0.03 -1.60 15.43
N GLU A 41 0.25 -0.42 15.98
CA GLU A 41 1.02 0.62 15.28
C GLU A 41 2.46 0.17 14.92
N ASP A 42 2.99 -0.81 15.64
CA ASP A 42 4.31 -1.38 15.43
C ASP A 42 4.30 -2.64 14.55
N ASP A 43 3.18 -2.95 13.88
CA ASP A 43 3.13 -4.06 12.92
C ASP A 43 4.28 -3.94 11.90
N PRO A 44 5.11 -4.98 11.74
CA PRO A 44 6.30 -4.91 10.90
C PRO A 44 6.03 -4.47 9.47
N ARG A 45 4.85 -4.77 8.92
CA ARG A 45 4.51 -4.44 7.53
C ARG A 45 4.13 -2.99 7.38
N LEU A 46 3.35 -2.46 8.33
CA LEU A 46 3.05 -1.03 8.40
C LEU A 46 4.33 -0.21 8.60
N ARG A 47 5.26 -0.70 9.43
CA ARG A 47 6.58 -0.08 9.59
C ARG A 47 7.44 -0.17 8.32
N GLY A 48 7.36 -1.29 7.60
CA GLY A 48 8.04 -1.47 6.32
C GLY A 48 7.56 -0.48 5.27
N LEU A 49 6.23 -0.39 5.09
CA LEU A 49 5.60 0.58 4.18
C LEU A 49 5.95 2.03 4.55
N ALA A 50 5.91 2.38 5.84
CA ALA A 50 6.34 3.68 6.32
C ALA A 50 7.83 3.98 6.05
N GLY A 51 8.67 2.95 6.08
CA GLY A 51 10.10 3.08 5.77
C GLY A 51 10.35 3.34 4.28
N VAL A 52 9.62 2.64 3.41
CA VAL A 52 9.67 2.84 1.96
C VAL A 52 9.17 4.25 1.59
N ASP A 53 8.07 4.69 2.20
CA ASP A 53 7.55 6.05 2.03
C ASP A 53 8.57 7.14 2.44
N GLN A 54 9.25 6.97 3.57
CA GLN A 54 10.28 7.94 4.01
C GLN A 54 11.50 8.02 3.08
N GLY A 55 11.82 6.94 2.36
CA GLY A 55 12.95 6.88 1.45
C GLY A 55 12.70 7.67 0.17
N SER A 56 11.59 7.38 -0.51
CA SER A 56 11.33 7.86 -1.87
C SER A 56 9.88 8.29 -2.13
N GLY A 57 8.96 8.01 -1.20
CA GLY A 57 7.52 8.16 -1.44
C GLY A 57 6.96 7.18 -2.48
N SER A 58 7.70 6.12 -2.83
CA SER A 58 7.32 5.15 -3.87
C SER A 58 5.99 4.46 -3.55
N PHE A 59 5.72 4.13 -2.29
CA PHE A 59 4.48 3.46 -1.89
C PHE A 59 3.20 4.17 -2.37
N TRP A 60 3.08 5.48 -2.15
CA TRP A 60 1.89 6.24 -2.56
C TRP A 60 1.76 6.41 -4.07
N ASN A 61 2.88 6.30 -4.78
CA ASN A 61 2.93 6.43 -6.24
C ASN A 61 2.93 5.09 -6.96
N ASN A 62 2.99 3.97 -6.23
CA ASN A 62 3.11 2.64 -6.81
C ASN A 62 1.79 2.22 -7.50
N PRO A 63 1.78 2.08 -8.84
CA PRO A 63 0.56 1.75 -9.56
C PRO A 63 0.10 0.31 -9.34
N ALA A 64 1.02 -0.63 -9.07
CA ALA A 64 0.65 -2.02 -8.76
C ALA A 64 -0.17 -2.07 -7.47
N VAL A 65 0.19 -1.28 -6.47
CA VAL A 65 -0.60 -1.14 -5.23
C VAL A 65 -1.95 -0.48 -5.50
N TRP A 66 -1.92 0.76 -6.00
CA TRP A 66 -3.12 1.61 -5.99
C TRP A 66 -4.06 1.35 -7.17
N TRP A 67 -3.56 1.03 -8.36
CA TRP A 67 -4.41 0.82 -9.54
C TRP A 67 -4.75 -0.64 -9.78
N GLU A 68 -4.02 -1.58 -9.17
CA GLU A 68 -4.24 -3.02 -9.37
C GLU A 68 -4.75 -3.71 -8.11
N GLN A 69 -3.99 -3.68 -7.01
CA GLN A 69 -4.35 -4.45 -5.82
C GLN A 69 -5.57 -3.88 -5.08
N VAL A 70 -5.59 -2.58 -4.76
CA VAL A 70 -6.69 -1.95 -3.99
C VAL A 70 -8.05 -2.03 -4.72
N PRO A 71 -8.17 -1.67 -6.02
CA PRO A 71 -9.44 -1.68 -6.74
C PRO A 71 -10.01 -3.08 -6.93
N ARG A 72 -9.13 -4.07 -7.10
CA ARG A 72 -9.47 -5.46 -7.43
C ARG A 72 -9.49 -6.38 -6.21
N PHE A 73 -9.37 -5.85 -4.99
CA PHE A 73 -9.40 -6.68 -3.80
C PHE A 73 -10.75 -7.42 -3.69
N ASP A 74 -10.77 -8.67 -4.16
CA ASP A 74 -11.94 -9.55 -4.11
C ASP A 74 -11.66 -10.74 -3.20
N SER A 75 -12.72 -11.07 -2.47
CA SER A 75 -12.82 -12.03 -1.37
C SER A 75 -12.47 -13.50 -1.69
N MET A 76 -11.98 -13.79 -2.89
CA MET A 76 -11.98 -15.15 -3.43
C MET A 76 -10.63 -15.87 -3.46
N VAL A 77 -9.48 -15.21 -3.23
CA VAL A 77 -8.17 -15.95 -3.17
C VAL A 77 -7.17 -15.35 -2.17
N THR A 78 -7.11 -14.04 -1.99
CA THR A 78 -6.11 -13.37 -1.12
C THR A 78 -6.73 -12.87 0.18
N GLY A 79 -6.15 -13.23 1.33
CA GLY A 79 -6.59 -12.75 2.65
C GLY A 79 -6.22 -11.27 2.89
N CYS A 80 -6.83 -10.60 3.89
CA CYS A 80 -6.44 -9.22 4.24
C CYS A 80 -4.96 -9.11 4.65
N SER A 81 -4.40 -10.15 5.28
CA SER A 81 -2.97 -10.23 5.59
C SER A 81 -2.14 -10.30 4.33
N GLU A 82 -2.51 -11.18 3.40
CA GLU A 82 -1.78 -11.40 2.15
C GLU A 82 -1.85 -10.18 1.25
N LEU A 83 -2.97 -9.43 1.25
CA LEU A 83 -3.02 -8.13 0.58
C LEU A 83 -1.99 -7.16 1.18
N LEU A 84 -1.89 -7.07 2.51
CA LEU A 84 -0.90 -6.19 3.14
C LEU A 84 0.53 -6.64 2.86
N ASP A 85 0.78 -7.95 2.83
CA ASP A 85 2.07 -8.53 2.47
C ASP A 85 2.43 -8.19 1.01
N ASN A 86 1.48 -8.37 0.07
CA ASN A 86 1.68 -8.02 -1.35
C ASN A 86 1.86 -6.51 -1.57
N MET A 87 1.16 -5.65 -0.81
CA MET A 87 1.37 -4.21 -0.89
C MET A 87 2.78 -3.82 -0.47
N LEU A 88 3.33 -4.49 0.56
CA LEU A 88 4.69 -4.28 1.02
C LEU A 88 5.72 -4.79 0.01
N ASP A 89 5.52 -5.99 -0.52
CA ASP A 89 6.43 -6.59 -1.50
C ASP A 89 6.53 -5.73 -2.77
N GLU A 90 5.41 -5.22 -3.29
CA GLU A 90 5.41 -4.29 -4.44
C GLU A 90 6.10 -2.97 -4.09
N ALA A 91 5.88 -2.41 -2.89
CA ALA A 91 6.54 -1.17 -2.48
C ALA A 91 8.06 -1.34 -2.38
N ILE A 92 8.52 -2.48 -1.86
CA ILE A 92 9.96 -2.80 -1.78
C ILE A 92 10.54 -3.03 -3.18
N ALA A 93 9.82 -3.72 -4.06
CA ALA A 93 10.28 -3.97 -5.42
C ALA A 93 10.49 -2.66 -6.20
N ASP A 94 9.52 -1.75 -6.12
CA ASP A 94 9.61 -0.43 -6.75
C ASP A 94 10.77 0.40 -6.18
N GLU A 95 11.00 0.36 -4.87
CA GLU A 95 12.14 1.02 -4.23
C GLU A 95 13.49 0.46 -4.73
N ILE A 96 13.60 -0.86 -4.87
CA ILE A 96 14.81 -1.49 -5.40
C ILE A 96 15.07 -1.05 -6.84
N ASP A 97 14.04 -1.02 -7.68
CA ASP A 97 14.16 -0.59 -9.08
C ASP A 97 14.63 0.87 -9.18
N VAL A 98 14.10 1.76 -8.33
CA VAL A 98 14.56 3.17 -8.24
C VAL A 98 16.04 3.23 -7.85
N LEU A 99 16.46 2.52 -6.81
CA LEU A 99 17.86 2.51 -6.36
C LEU A 99 18.81 1.93 -7.42
N GLU A 100 18.38 0.89 -8.14
CA GLU A 100 19.16 0.32 -9.24
C GLU A 100 19.35 1.33 -10.40
N MET A 101 18.32 2.12 -10.71
CA MET A 101 18.42 3.19 -11.69
C MET A 101 19.42 4.26 -11.24
N GLU A 102 19.33 4.74 -9.99
CA GLU A 102 20.25 5.75 -9.45
C GLU A 102 21.71 5.30 -9.50
N ILE A 103 22.00 4.04 -9.14
CA ILE A 103 23.36 3.48 -9.17
C ILE A 103 23.90 3.44 -10.60
N ARG A 104 23.07 3.10 -11.60
CA ARG A 104 23.49 3.05 -13.01
C ARG A 104 23.77 4.43 -13.59
N GLU A 105 23.12 5.48 -13.07
CA GLU A 105 23.26 6.85 -13.54
C GLU A 105 24.41 7.62 -12.86
N MET A 106 25.03 7.04 -11.83
CA MET A 106 26.22 7.63 -11.21
C MET A 106 27.42 7.62 -12.17
N PRO A 107 28.07 8.77 -12.42
CA PRO A 107 29.35 8.78 -13.13
C PRO A 107 30.41 8.11 -12.25
N GLY A 108 31.11 7.12 -12.83
CA GLY A 108 32.17 6.35 -12.15
C GLY A 108 33.40 7.17 -11.76
#